data_AF-A0AAD5FHU7-F1
#
_entry.id   AF-A0AAD5FHU7-F1
#
_cell.length_a   1.000
_cell.length_b   1.000
_cell.length_c   1.000
_cell.angle_alpha   90.00
_cell.angle_beta   90.00
_cell.angle_gamma   90.00
#
_symmetry.space_group_name_H-M   'P 1'
#
loop_
_entity.id
_entity.type
_entity.pdbx_description
1 polymer ?
#
loop_
_entity_poly.entity_id
_entity_poly.type
_entity_poly.pdbx_seq_one_letter_code
_entity_poly.pdbx_strand_id
1 'polypeptide(L)'
;MASEHDTAVLWTIFNPTSPFGDIAGLNQEEELADDDSAFDPNLLKQVKNLELQGVSAAESGDLKTALSHFNQAIQILPMRASAYNNRAQANRLQGDTDSAIADLEKAISLSRGTGRTACQALVQRGLLLRLTQRNDEARADFERAAALGSTFARQQAVSLNPYAALCNRMLSEVISNLRNPKMPEPQ
;
A
#
# COMPACT_ATOMS: atom_id res chain seq x y z
N MET A 1 -1.66 30.48 16.85
CA MET A 1 -2.68 29.46 16.56
C MET A 1 -1.92 28.20 16.19
N ALA A 2 -2.23 27.05 16.79
CA ALA A 2 -1.61 25.79 16.36
C ALA A 2 -1.95 25.56 14.88
N SER A 3 -1.00 25.08 14.10
CA SER A 3 -1.26 24.75 12.70
C SER A 3 -2.28 23.60 12.61
N GLU A 4 -2.92 23.43 11.46
CA GLU A 4 -3.81 22.28 11.22
C GLU A 4 -3.05 20.96 11.46
N HIS A 5 -1.76 20.92 11.10
CA HIS A 5 -0.85 19.81 11.36
C HIS A 5 -0.67 19.55 12.87
N ASP A 6 -0.43 20.58 13.67
CA ASP A 6 -0.26 20.43 15.12
C ASP A 6 -1.54 19.91 15.79
N THR A 7 -2.69 20.38 15.31
CA THR A 7 -4.00 19.97 15.83
C THR A 7 -4.28 18.49 15.51
N ALA A 8 -3.90 18.05 14.31
CA ALA A 8 -4.00 16.67 13.87
C ALA A 8 -3.06 15.72 14.64
N VAL A 9 -1.82 16.13 14.91
CA VAL A 9 -0.86 15.38 15.72
C VAL A 9 -1.37 15.22 17.15
N LEU A 10 -1.83 16.32 17.77
CA LEU A 10 -2.39 16.29 19.12
C LEU A 10 -3.63 15.39 19.19
N TRP A 11 -4.53 15.49 18.22
CA TRP A 11 -5.73 14.65 18.17
C TRP A 11 -5.39 13.14 18.10
N THR A 12 -4.33 12.79 17.38
CA THR A 12 -3.83 11.41 17.27
C THR A 12 -3.27 10.88 18.59
N ILE A 13 -2.54 11.72 19.34
CA ILE A 13 -2.02 11.37 20.67
C ILE A 13 -3.17 11.10 21.66
N PHE A 14 -4.24 11.90 21.59
CA PHE A 14 -5.36 11.80 22.54
C PHE A 14 -6.45 10.80 22.12
N ASN A 15 -6.45 10.32 20.87
CA ASN A 15 -7.44 9.36 20.37
C ASN A 15 -6.74 8.13 19.73
N PRO A 16 -5.97 7.35 20.51
CA PRO A 16 -5.12 6.27 19.99
C PRO A 16 -5.90 5.11 19.35
N THR A 17 -7.21 5.02 19.62
CA THR A 17 -8.12 4.01 19.05
C THR A 17 -8.95 4.53 17.89
N SER A 18 -8.83 5.81 17.52
CA SER A 18 -9.55 6.32 16.37
C SER A 18 -8.96 5.72 15.09
N PRO A 19 -9.77 5.36 14.08
CA PRO A 19 -9.26 4.95 12.79
C PRO A 19 -8.31 6.03 12.26
N PHE A 20 -7.05 5.68 12.07
CA PHE A 20 -6.00 6.59 11.57
C PHE A 20 -6.31 6.95 10.11
N GLY A 21 -7.26 7.85 9.85
CA GLY A 21 -7.74 8.13 8.49
C GLY A 21 -8.78 9.24 8.37
N ASP A 22 -9.45 9.63 9.45
CA ASP A 22 -10.50 10.66 9.42
C ASP A 22 -10.00 12.08 9.77
N ILE A 23 -8.68 12.30 9.73
CA ILE A 23 -8.10 13.60 10.12
C ILE A 23 -8.00 14.52 8.89
N ALA A 24 -8.90 15.50 8.83
CA ALA A 24 -8.89 16.56 7.82
C ALA A 24 -7.54 17.30 7.85
N GLY A 25 -6.88 17.39 6.68
CA GLY A 25 -5.58 18.07 6.50
C GLY A 25 -4.34 17.17 6.46
N LEU A 26 -4.40 15.94 7.01
CA LEU A 26 -3.31 14.94 6.89
C LEU A 26 -3.45 14.03 5.65
N ASN A 27 -4.59 14.10 4.98
CA ASN A 27 -4.94 13.32 3.79
C ASN A 27 -4.89 14.15 2.50
N GLN A 28 -4.07 15.21 2.44
CA GLN A 28 -3.66 15.70 1.13
C GLN A 28 -2.73 14.64 0.55
N GLU A 29 -3.32 13.68 -0.17
CA GLU A 29 -2.58 12.85 -1.11
C GLU A 29 -1.98 13.82 -2.12
N GLU A 30 -0.75 14.27 -1.88
CA GLU A 30 0.06 14.83 -2.96
C GLU A 30 -0.01 13.83 -4.10
N GLU A 31 -0.46 14.29 -5.27
CA GLU A 31 -0.63 13.44 -6.43
C GLU A 31 0.75 12.92 -6.84
N LEU A 32 1.10 11.74 -6.35
CA LEU A 32 2.32 11.06 -6.73
C LEU A 32 2.25 10.85 -8.25
N ALA A 33 3.21 11.41 -8.95
CA ALA A 33 3.41 11.17 -10.37
C ALA A 33 4.71 10.39 -10.56
N ASP A 34 4.72 9.50 -11.54
CA ASP A 34 5.96 8.88 -12.00
C ASP A 34 6.63 9.81 -13.02
N ASP A 35 7.96 9.90 -12.96
CA ASP A 35 8.73 10.63 -13.96
C ASP A 35 8.82 9.81 -15.26
N ASP A 36 7.93 10.15 -16.21
CA ASP A 36 7.88 9.55 -17.53
C ASP A 36 8.77 10.29 -18.56
N SER A 37 9.49 11.35 -18.17
CA SER A 37 10.19 12.24 -19.11
C SER A 37 11.32 11.56 -19.91
N ALA A 38 11.82 10.43 -19.40
CA ALA A 38 12.87 9.64 -20.04
C ALA A 38 12.38 8.78 -21.22
N PHE A 39 11.07 8.66 -21.44
CA PHE A 39 10.51 7.79 -22.48
C PHE A 39 10.17 8.57 -23.76
N ASP A 40 10.32 7.91 -24.91
CA ASP A 40 9.81 8.42 -26.18
C ASP A 40 8.28 8.65 -26.08
N PRO A 41 7.76 9.86 -26.40
CA PRO A 41 6.35 10.17 -26.23
C PRO A 41 5.38 9.28 -27.03
N ASN A 42 5.79 8.83 -28.22
CA ASN A 42 4.94 7.99 -29.07
C ASN A 42 4.87 6.56 -28.51
N LEU A 43 6.02 6.00 -28.12
CA LEU A 43 6.07 4.70 -27.46
C LEU A 43 5.35 4.75 -26.11
N LEU A 44 5.51 5.82 -25.34
CA LEU A 44 4.83 6.01 -24.08
C LEU A 44 3.31 6.04 -24.26
N LYS A 45 2.81 6.78 -25.25
CA LYS A 45 1.38 6.82 -25.58
C LYS A 45 0.85 5.44 -25.98
N GLN A 46 1.62 4.70 -26.78
CA GLN A 46 1.26 3.34 -27.17
C GLN A 46 1.18 2.40 -25.96
N VAL A 47 2.19 2.43 -25.09
CA VAL A 47 2.22 1.59 -23.89
C VAL A 47 1.13 1.98 -22.89
N LYS A 48 0.83 3.27 -22.72
CA LYS A 48 -0.30 3.73 -21.90
C LYS A 48 -1.63 3.16 -22.40
N ASN A 49 -1.83 3.11 -23.72
CA ASN A 49 -3.02 2.49 -24.30
C ASN A 49 -3.09 0.99 -23.99
N LEU A 50 -1.99 0.25 -24.19
CA LEU A 50 -1.93 -1.17 -23.84
C LEU A 50 -2.21 -1.42 -22.35
N GLU A 51 -1.68 -0.58 -21.46
CA GLU A 51 -1.98 -0.68 -20.03
C GLU A 51 -3.46 -0.45 -19.73
N LEU A 52 -4.08 0.56 -20.33
CA LEU A 52 -5.52 0.81 -20.17
C LEU A 52 -6.38 -0.36 -20.67
N GLN A 53 -6.02 -0.93 -21.82
CA GLN A 53 -6.68 -2.13 -22.34
C GLN A 53 -6.50 -3.33 -21.41
N GLY A 54 -5.29 -3.52 -20.87
CA GLY A 54 -4.99 -4.58 -19.92
C GLY A 54 -5.76 -4.43 -18.61
N VAL A 55 -5.88 -3.21 -18.08
CA VAL A 55 -6.68 -2.92 -16.89
C VAL A 55 -8.16 -3.20 -17.14
N SER A 56 -8.72 -2.72 -18.26
CA SER A 56 -10.12 -2.99 -18.62
C SER A 56 -10.42 -4.48 -18.81
N ALA A 57 -9.47 -5.23 -19.40
CA ALA A 57 -9.58 -6.69 -19.51
C ALA A 57 -9.54 -7.37 -18.13
N ALA A 58 -8.65 -6.93 -17.22
CA ALA A 58 -8.59 -7.47 -15.87
C ALA A 58 -9.86 -7.18 -15.06
N GLU A 59 -10.43 -5.99 -15.20
CA GLU A 59 -11.70 -5.60 -14.56
C GLU A 59 -12.90 -6.40 -15.08
N SER A 60 -12.87 -6.82 -16.35
CA SER A 60 -13.89 -7.71 -16.92
C SER A 60 -13.65 -9.20 -16.60
N GLY A 61 -12.57 -9.53 -15.89
CA GLY A 61 -12.20 -10.90 -15.52
C GLY A 61 -11.42 -11.67 -16.60
N ASP A 62 -11.18 -11.07 -17.77
CA ASP A 62 -10.33 -11.66 -18.82
C ASP A 62 -8.85 -11.44 -18.52
N LEU A 63 -8.35 -12.18 -17.51
CA LEU A 63 -6.97 -12.10 -17.07
C LEU A 63 -5.96 -12.51 -18.16
N LYS A 64 -6.35 -13.41 -19.07
CA LYS A 64 -5.47 -13.86 -20.16
C LYS A 64 -5.19 -12.71 -21.13
N THR A 65 -6.23 -11.99 -21.53
CA THR A 65 -6.10 -10.81 -22.39
C THR A 65 -5.36 -9.69 -21.67
N ALA A 66 -5.64 -9.47 -20.38
CA ALA A 66 -4.93 -8.49 -19.55
C ALA A 66 -3.40 -8.74 -19.54
N LEU A 67 -2.99 -9.97 -19.23
CA LEU A 67 -1.58 -10.36 -19.22
C LEU A 67 -0.92 -10.21 -20.59
N SER A 68 -1.63 -10.52 -21.68
CA SER A 68 -1.15 -10.31 -23.05
C SER A 68 -0.84 -8.83 -23.30
N HIS A 69 -1.75 -7.92 -22.95
CA HIS A 69 -1.53 -6.48 -23.10
C HIS A 69 -0.37 -5.97 -22.25
N PHE A 70 -0.26 -6.40 -20.98
CA PHE A 70 0.86 -6.01 -20.13
C PHE A 70 2.20 -6.57 -20.64
N ASN A 71 2.22 -7.79 -21.19
CA ASN A 71 3.43 -8.33 -21.81
C ASN A 71 3.86 -7.52 -23.04
N GLN A 72 2.93 -7.10 -23.89
CA GLN A 72 3.24 -6.21 -25.02
C GLN A 72 3.73 -4.84 -24.54
N ALA A 73 3.12 -4.28 -23.50
CA ALA A 73 3.56 -3.03 -22.88
C ALA A 73 5.02 -3.12 -22.39
N ILE A 74 5.38 -4.22 -21.72
CA ILE A 74 6.74 -4.49 -21.24
C ILE A 74 7.72 -4.71 -22.40
N GLN A 75 7.31 -5.37 -23.48
CA GLN A 75 8.18 -5.55 -24.66
C GLN A 75 8.55 -4.22 -25.33
N ILE A 76 7.61 -3.27 -25.37
CA ILE A 76 7.83 -1.95 -25.99
C ILE A 76 8.67 -1.04 -25.06
N LEU A 77 8.31 -0.96 -23.77
CA LEU A 77 9.04 -0.17 -22.78
C LEU A 77 9.43 -1.03 -21.56
N PRO A 78 10.54 -1.78 -21.64
CA PRO A 78 10.95 -2.71 -20.57
C PRO A 78 11.39 -2.02 -19.28
N MET A 79 11.64 -0.70 -19.32
CA MET A 79 12.02 0.12 -18.18
C MET A 79 10.82 0.82 -17.52
N ARG A 80 9.61 0.63 -18.02
CA ARG A 80 8.42 1.28 -17.48
C ARG A 80 7.85 0.49 -16.31
N ALA A 81 8.04 1.01 -15.10
CA ALA A 81 7.66 0.34 -13.86
C ALA A 81 6.15 0.01 -13.79
N SER A 82 5.28 0.90 -14.28
CA SER A 82 3.82 0.75 -14.18
C SER A 82 3.30 -0.51 -14.85
N ALA A 83 3.93 -0.94 -15.97
CA ALA A 83 3.52 -2.12 -16.70
C ALA A 83 3.75 -3.41 -15.89
N TYR A 84 4.85 -3.48 -15.13
CA TYR A 84 5.11 -4.59 -14.20
C TYR A 84 4.14 -4.58 -13.02
N ASN A 85 3.86 -3.40 -12.43
CA ASN A 85 2.88 -3.29 -11.34
C ASN A 85 1.47 -3.77 -11.78
N ASN A 86 1.06 -3.42 -13.00
CA ASN A 86 -0.23 -3.85 -13.54
C ASN A 86 -0.26 -5.35 -13.85
N ARG A 87 0.84 -5.90 -14.40
CA ARG A 87 0.98 -7.33 -14.62
C ARG A 87 0.95 -8.13 -13.32
N ALA A 88 1.61 -7.62 -12.28
CA ALA A 88 1.59 -8.22 -10.94
C ALA A 88 0.17 -8.33 -10.39
N GLN A 89 -0.64 -7.27 -10.53
CA GLN A 89 -2.02 -7.29 -10.10
C GLN A 89 -2.83 -8.37 -10.84
N ALA A 90 -2.64 -8.53 -12.16
CA ALA A 90 -3.30 -9.58 -12.92
C ALA A 90 -2.83 -10.99 -12.53
N ASN A 91 -1.51 -11.19 -12.34
CA ASN A 91 -0.94 -12.45 -11.84
C ASN A 91 -1.51 -12.83 -10.46
N ARG A 92 -1.62 -11.85 -9.56
CA ARG A 92 -2.27 -12.03 -8.25
C ARG A 92 -3.73 -12.46 -8.38
N LEU A 93 -4.50 -11.84 -9.27
CA LEU A 93 -5.90 -12.23 -9.52
C LEU A 93 -6.01 -13.64 -10.12
N GLN A 94 -4.99 -14.09 -10.86
CA GLN A 94 -4.90 -15.46 -11.37
C GLN A 94 -4.46 -16.47 -10.29
N GLY A 95 -4.00 -16.00 -9.13
CA GLY A 95 -3.45 -16.83 -8.05
C GLY A 95 -1.96 -17.11 -8.18
N ASP A 96 -1.28 -16.58 -9.20
CA ASP A 96 0.17 -16.70 -9.38
C ASP A 96 0.89 -15.63 -8.54
N THR A 97 1.03 -15.95 -7.26
CA THR A 97 1.63 -15.05 -6.26
C THR A 97 3.13 -14.86 -6.49
N ASP A 98 3.83 -15.88 -6.95
CA ASP A 98 5.28 -15.83 -7.17
C ASP A 98 5.61 -14.89 -8.33
N SER A 99 4.91 -15.02 -9.47
CA SER A 99 5.06 -14.10 -10.59
C SER A 99 4.65 -12.68 -10.22
N ALA A 100 3.61 -12.52 -9.39
CA ALA A 100 3.21 -11.20 -8.90
C ALA A 100 4.32 -10.54 -8.05
N ILE A 101 4.93 -11.27 -7.11
CA ILE A 101 6.03 -10.73 -6.28
C ILE A 101 7.23 -10.33 -7.15
N ALA A 102 7.62 -11.17 -8.12
CA ALA A 102 8.73 -10.87 -9.02
C ALA A 102 8.51 -9.59 -9.84
N ASP A 103 7.27 -9.39 -10.32
CA ASP A 103 6.89 -8.18 -11.05
C ASP A 103 6.88 -6.94 -10.14
N LEU A 104 6.41 -7.06 -8.90
CA LEU A 104 6.42 -5.97 -7.93
C LEU A 104 7.85 -5.56 -7.55
N GLU A 105 8.75 -6.53 -7.37
CA GLU A 105 10.18 -6.28 -7.17
C GLU A 105 10.78 -5.50 -8.33
N LYS A 106 10.44 -5.90 -9.57
CA LYS A 106 10.90 -5.19 -10.76
C LYS A 106 10.35 -3.77 -10.82
N ALA A 107 9.05 -3.58 -10.54
CA ALA A 107 8.42 -2.27 -10.51
C ALA A 107 9.07 -1.34 -9.48
N ILE A 108 9.32 -1.82 -8.25
CA ILE A 108 9.99 -1.06 -7.17
C ILE A 108 11.42 -0.69 -7.56
N SER A 109 12.15 -1.61 -8.20
CA SER A 109 13.52 -1.36 -8.65
C SER A 109 13.57 -0.30 -9.76
N LEU A 110 12.68 -0.39 -10.76
CA LEU A 110 12.63 0.54 -11.88
C LEU A 110 12.20 1.95 -11.46
N SER A 111 11.29 2.06 -10.50
CA SER A 111 10.86 3.34 -9.91
C SER A 111 11.83 3.90 -8.87
N ARG A 112 12.94 3.20 -8.61
CA ARG A 112 13.95 3.53 -7.58
C ARG A 112 13.33 3.71 -6.18
N GLY A 113 12.20 3.07 -5.93
CA GLY A 113 11.45 3.20 -4.67
C GLY A 113 10.77 4.56 -4.47
N THR A 114 10.56 5.33 -5.53
CA THR A 114 9.90 6.66 -5.50
C THR A 114 8.73 6.74 -6.48
N GLY A 115 7.87 7.74 -6.34
CA GLY A 115 6.72 7.93 -7.22
C GLY A 115 5.54 7.02 -6.92
N ARG A 116 4.52 7.12 -7.77
CA ARG A 116 3.24 6.44 -7.61
C ARG A 116 3.38 4.93 -7.76
N THR A 117 4.10 4.50 -8.79
CA THR A 117 4.26 3.07 -9.06
C THR A 117 5.00 2.37 -7.93
N ALA A 118 6.03 3.00 -7.35
CA ALA A 118 6.71 2.44 -6.17
C ALA A 118 5.75 2.26 -5.00
N CYS A 119 4.98 3.30 -4.69
CA CYS A 119 4.03 3.31 -3.60
C CYS A 119 2.99 2.17 -3.76
N GLN A 120 2.40 2.05 -4.94
CA GLN A 120 1.44 0.99 -5.25
C GLN A 120 2.07 -0.41 -5.19
N ALA A 121 3.27 -0.57 -5.75
CA ALA A 121 3.94 -1.86 -5.78
C ALA A 121 4.35 -2.34 -4.37
N LEU A 122 4.83 -1.44 -3.52
CA LEU A 122 5.12 -1.72 -2.11
C LEU A 122 3.87 -2.12 -1.34
N VAL A 123 2.75 -1.41 -1.52
CA VAL A 123 1.47 -1.78 -0.88
C VAL A 123 1.01 -3.17 -1.32
N GLN A 124 1.03 -3.45 -2.62
CA GLN A 124 0.61 -4.75 -3.14
C GLN A 124 1.52 -5.88 -2.63
N ARG A 125 2.84 -5.68 -2.62
CA ARG A 125 3.78 -6.69 -2.15
C ARG A 125 3.65 -6.92 -0.65
N GLY A 126 3.48 -5.87 0.14
CA GLY A 126 3.21 -5.97 1.57
C GLY A 126 1.94 -6.78 1.89
N LEU A 127 0.88 -6.61 1.10
CA LEU A 127 -0.34 -7.41 1.24
C LEU A 127 -0.12 -8.90 0.92
N LEU A 128 0.61 -9.21 -0.15
CA LEU A 128 0.96 -10.58 -0.53
C LEU A 128 1.85 -11.27 0.51
N LEU A 129 2.86 -10.55 1.02
CA LEU A 129 3.73 -11.02 2.09
C LEU A 129 2.95 -11.32 3.37
N ARG A 130 1.94 -10.50 3.69
CA ARG A 130 1.08 -10.75 4.84
C ARG A 130 0.22 -12.00 4.68
N LEU A 131 -0.29 -12.27 3.47
CA LEU A 131 -1.02 -13.52 3.18
C LEU A 131 -0.14 -14.75 3.38
N THR A 132 1.16 -14.63 3.11
CA THR A 132 2.16 -15.70 3.32
C THR A 132 2.79 -15.68 4.71
N GLN A 133 2.21 -14.96 5.68
CA GLN A 133 2.68 -14.83 7.07
C GLN A 133 4.09 -14.20 7.23
N ARG A 134 4.61 -13.55 6.19
CA ARG A 134 5.89 -12.83 6.20
C ARG A 134 5.69 -11.40 6.72
N ASN A 135 5.23 -11.29 7.96
CA ASN A 135 4.76 -10.03 8.56
C ASN A 135 5.86 -8.97 8.72
N ASP A 136 7.10 -9.37 8.98
CA ASP A 136 8.22 -8.42 9.11
C ASP A 136 8.55 -7.74 7.78
N GLU A 137 8.59 -8.52 6.70
CA GLU A 137 8.83 -8.00 5.34
C GLU A 137 7.64 -7.18 4.84
N ALA A 138 6.42 -7.63 5.15
CA ALA A 138 5.20 -6.86 4.86
C ALA A 138 5.23 -5.50 5.55
N ARG A 139 5.61 -5.46 6.84
CA ARG A 139 5.74 -4.22 7.61
C ARG A 139 6.77 -3.28 6.98
N ALA A 140 7.94 -3.79 6.58
CA ALA A 140 8.96 -2.98 5.93
C ALA A 140 8.47 -2.34 4.62
N ASP A 141 7.70 -3.08 3.82
CA ASP A 141 7.09 -2.55 2.60
C ASP A 141 6.05 -1.46 2.89
N PHE A 142 5.21 -1.68 3.91
CA PHE A 142 4.23 -0.69 4.32
C PHE A 142 4.87 0.57 4.90
N GLU A 143 5.97 0.46 5.64
CA GLU A 143 6.73 1.61 6.14
C GLU A 143 7.30 2.44 4.98
N ARG A 144 7.84 1.79 3.96
CA ARG A 144 8.34 2.47 2.75
C ARG A 144 7.21 3.15 1.98
N ALA A 145 6.07 2.49 1.79
CA ALA A 145 4.91 3.10 1.12
C ALA A 145 4.29 4.24 1.95
N ALA A 146 4.31 4.15 3.28
CA ALA A 146 3.86 5.21 4.16
C ALA A 146 4.75 6.46 4.06
N ALA A 147 6.07 6.26 3.90
CA ALA A 147 7.02 7.34 3.65
C ALA A 147 6.80 8.04 2.29
N LEU A 148 6.18 7.35 1.32
CA LEU A 148 5.74 7.94 0.05
C LEU A 148 4.35 8.60 0.15
N GLY A 149 3.70 8.58 1.32
CA GLY A 149 2.41 9.25 1.54
C GLY A 149 1.19 8.32 1.62
N SER A 150 1.35 6.99 1.48
CA SER A 150 0.20 6.07 1.59
C SER A 150 -0.36 6.02 3.01
N THR A 151 -1.58 6.52 3.19
CA THR A 151 -2.34 6.45 4.45
C THR A 151 -2.68 5.00 4.80
N PHE A 152 -3.10 4.21 3.80
CA PHE A 152 -3.35 2.77 3.95
C PHE A 152 -2.10 2.04 4.46
N ALA A 153 -0.94 2.26 3.82
CA ALA A 153 0.28 1.60 4.24
C ALA A 153 0.68 1.98 5.67
N ARG A 154 0.51 3.26 6.04
CA ARG A 154 0.75 3.73 7.41
C ARG A 154 -0.09 2.96 8.43
N GLN A 155 -1.39 2.78 8.15
CA GLN A 155 -2.28 1.99 9.01
C GLN A 155 -1.80 0.53 9.12
N GLN A 156 -1.43 -0.09 7.99
CA GLN A 156 -0.98 -1.49 8.00
C GLN A 156 0.36 -1.67 8.74
N ALA A 157 1.31 -0.73 8.59
CA ALA A 157 2.58 -0.73 9.31
C ALA A 157 2.37 -0.66 10.83
N VAL A 158 1.45 0.20 11.30
CA VAL A 158 1.08 0.29 12.72
C VAL A 158 0.41 -1.00 13.20
N SER A 159 -0.52 -1.55 12.41
CA SER A 159 -1.19 -2.81 12.76
C SER A 159 -0.21 -3.99 12.89
N LEU A 160 0.86 -4.00 12.10
CA LEU A 160 1.90 -5.04 12.15
C LEU A 160 3.00 -4.73 13.17
N ASN A 161 2.97 -3.57 13.82
CA ASN A 161 3.94 -3.22 14.85
C ASN A 161 3.65 -4.02 16.13
N PRO A 162 4.56 -4.91 16.57
CA PRO A 162 4.34 -5.75 17.75
C PRO A 162 4.21 -4.93 19.04
N TYR A 163 4.84 -3.76 19.13
CA TYR A 163 4.73 -2.86 20.27
C TYR A 163 3.37 -2.15 20.30
N ALA A 164 2.85 -1.75 19.14
CA ALA A 164 1.52 -1.16 19.06
C ALA A 164 0.43 -2.16 19.50
N ALA A 165 0.56 -3.43 19.09
CA ALA A 165 -0.34 -4.50 19.53
C ALA A 165 -0.31 -4.71 21.06
N LEU A 166 0.88 -4.71 21.67
CA LEU A 166 1.05 -4.80 23.13
C LEU A 166 0.43 -3.61 23.86
N CYS A 167 0.73 -2.38 23.43
CA CYS A 167 0.16 -1.17 24.03
C CYS A 167 -1.37 -1.14 23.92
N ASN A 168 -1.92 -1.50 22.76
CA ASN A 168 -3.37 -1.55 22.54
C ASN A 168 -4.04 -2.59 23.44
N ARG A 169 -3.41 -3.76 23.62
CA ARG A 169 -3.90 -4.78 24.54
C ARG A 169 -3.89 -4.28 25.98
N MET A 170 -2.77 -3.72 26.43
CA MET A 170 -2.64 -3.20 27.79
C MET A 170 -3.64 -2.07 28.08
N LEU A 171 -3.78 -1.11 27.16
CA LEU A 171 -4.77 -0.04 27.26
C LEU A 171 -6.20 -0.59 27.30
N SER A 172 -6.53 -1.57 26.47
CA SER A 172 -7.86 -2.20 26.45
C SER A 172 -8.17 -2.92 27.76
N GLU A 173 -7.20 -3.64 28.32
CA GLU A 173 -7.34 -4.31 29.62
C GLU A 173 -7.56 -3.29 30.75
N VAL A 174 -6.80 -2.19 30.78
CA VAL A 174 -6.96 -1.12 31.78
C VAL A 174 -8.34 -0.45 31.66
N ILE A 175 -8.77 -0.09 30.44
CA ILE A 175 -10.10 0.52 30.21
C ILE A 175 -11.22 -0.44 30.60
N SER A 176 -11.09 -1.74 30.28
CA SER A 176 -12.07 -2.76 30.67
C SER A 176 -12.19 -2.88 32.19
N ASN A 177 -11.06 -2.89 32.91
CA ASN A 177 -11.03 -2.94 34.37
C ASN A 177 -11.61 -1.68 35.02
N LEU A 178 -11.42 -0.51 34.42
CA LEU A 178 -12.04 0.74 34.88
C LEU A 178 -13.56 0.75 34.65
N ARG A 179 -14.03 0.12 33.56
CA ARG A 179 -15.46 0.08 33.20
C ARG A 179 -16.23 -0.99 33.98
N ASN A 180 -15.57 -2.09 34.35
CA ASN A 180 -16.09 -3.16 35.21
C ASN A 180 -15.13 -3.41 36.39
N PRO A 181 -15.14 -2.56 37.43
CA PRO A 181 -14.31 -2.78 38.59
C PRO A 181 -14.75 -4.07 39.30
N LYS A 182 -13.83 -5.02 39.49
CA LYS A 182 -14.08 -6.18 40.35
C LYS A 182 -14.35 -5.66 41.77
N MET A 183 -15.59 -5.79 42.23
CA MET A 183 -15.93 -5.55 43.64
C MET A 183 -15.15 -6.55 44.50
N PRO A 184 -14.51 -6.12 45.60
CA PRO A 184 -13.85 -7.05 46.50
C PRO A 184 -14.87 -8.06 47.04
N GLU A 185 -14.51 -9.35 47.02
CA GLU A 185 -15.34 -10.40 47.60
C GLU A 185 -15.57 -10.10 49.09
N PRO A 186 -16.83 -10.18 49.57
CA PRO A 186 -17.11 -10.00 50.98
C PRO A 186 -16.45 -11.13 51.78
N GLN A 187 -15.62 -10.75 52.75
CA GLN A 187 -15.03 -11.64 53.76
C GLN A 187 -16.09 -12.19 54.70
#